data_AF-A0A847M5T2-F1
#
_entry.id   AF-A0A847M5T2-F1
#
_cell.length_a   1.000
_cell.length_b   1.000
_cell.length_c   1.000
_cell.angle_alpha   90.00
_cell.angle_beta   90.00
_cell.angle_gamma   90.00
#
_symmetry.space_group_name_H-M   'P 1'
#
loop_
_entity.id
_entity.type
_entity.pdbx_description
1 polymer ?
#
loop_
_entity_poly.entity_id
_entity_poly.type
_entity_poly.pdbx_seq_one_letter_code
_entity_poly.pdbx_strand_id
1 'polypeptide(L)'
;MALPSAAQHVPALLVQALLLMLVSRMLFRGMVCAFADRNGGGLVTLLRLPGNLLHEASHALGYLLLGYRVRHMVPCVLDPRQSGVCVRGKPWAPVTLPWLADGAAALMPLLVGSVALVAVGHWLGIMDHNSAAPGASGENVCMLRAAQGQILLLLKSLDWHRWQTYAFLYLAATIGAEVSPSQTDLRYAVPALLGLAVGILVALIAVQQLTGLGPMLRAGDDWLLLQAHRLSAVWGLALVLMLATAAVALPVTFVIHTIRPRR
;
A
#
# COMPACT_ATOMS: atom_id res chain seq x y z
N MET A 1 26.66 -20.27 -0.61
CA MET A 1 26.63 -18.94 0.05
C MET A 1 25.19 -18.69 0.44
N ALA A 2 24.90 -18.48 1.73
CA ALA A 2 23.53 -18.23 2.18
C ALA A 2 23.10 -16.81 1.80
N LEU A 3 21.85 -16.63 1.36
CA LEU A 3 21.29 -15.30 1.09
C LEU A 3 21.19 -14.51 2.41
N PRO A 4 21.40 -13.18 2.37
CA PRO A 4 21.18 -12.32 3.53
C PRO A 4 19.74 -12.47 4.04
N SER A 5 19.55 -12.28 5.35
CA SER A 5 18.28 -12.54 6.03
C SER A 5 17.16 -11.69 5.44
N ALA A 6 17.44 -10.42 5.12
CA ALA A 6 16.49 -9.54 4.47
C ALA A 6 16.10 -9.99 3.05
N ALA A 7 17.05 -10.56 2.28
CA ALA A 7 16.79 -11.02 0.91
C ALA A 7 15.77 -12.17 0.85
N GLN A 8 15.72 -13.00 1.90
CA GLN A 8 14.76 -14.12 1.99
C GLN A 8 13.31 -13.62 2.12
N HIS A 9 13.09 -12.38 2.56
CA HIS A 9 11.76 -11.79 2.78
C HIS A 9 11.23 -11.00 1.57
N VAL A 10 12.09 -10.67 0.60
CA VAL A 10 11.70 -9.93 -0.62
C VAL A 10 10.56 -10.62 -1.39
N PRO A 11 10.57 -11.95 -1.62
CA PRO A 11 9.48 -12.61 -2.32
C PRO A 11 8.14 -12.49 -1.58
N ALA A 12 8.15 -12.64 -0.25
CA ALA A 12 6.93 -12.55 0.55
C ALA A 12 6.32 -11.14 0.52
N LEU A 13 7.16 -10.09 0.61
CA LEU A 13 6.73 -8.70 0.44
C LEU A 13 6.15 -8.47 -0.96
N LEU A 14 6.78 -8.99 -2.01
CA LEU A 14 6.28 -8.89 -3.37
C LEU A 14 4.88 -9.53 -3.49
N VAL A 15 4.69 -10.72 -2.93
CA VAL A 15 3.37 -11.38 -2.92
C VAL A 15 2.34 -10.55 -2.17
N GLN A 16 2.68 -9.99 -1.00
CA GLN A 16 1.77 -9.13 -0.24
C GLN A 16 1.39 -7.88 -1.02
N ALA A 17 2.35 -7.20 -1.66
CA ALA A 17 2.09 -6.04 -2.49
C ALA A 17 1.13 -6.38 -3.65
N LEU A 18 1.37 -7.49 -4.35
CA LEU A 18 0.50 -7.95 -5.44
C LEU A 18 -0.90 -8.31 -4.94
N LEU A 19 -1.02 -8.97 -3.78
CA LEU A 19 -2.30 -9.29 -3.16
C LEU A 19 -3.06 -8.03 -2.74
N LEU A 20 -2.38 -7.05 -2.15
CA LEU A 20 -2.96 -5.75 -1.82
C LEU A 20 -3.51 -5.07 -3.08
N MET A 21 -2.70 -4.98 -4.13
CA MET A 21 -3.12 -4.38 -5.40
C MET A 21 -4.33 -5.10 -6.01
N LEU A 22 -4.37 -6.43 -5.94
CA LEU A 22 -5.47 -7.24 -6.46
C LEU A 22 -6.76 -7.07 -5.65
N VAL A 23 -6.69 -7.26 -4.33
CA VAL A 23 -7.84 -7.19 -3.43
C VAL A 23 -8.40 -5.78 -3.39
N SER A 24 -7.54 -4.76 -3.30
CA SER A 24 -7.93 -3.35 -3.33
C SER A 24 -8.69 -3.04 -4.61
N ARG A 25 -8.22 -3.54 -5.76
CA ARG A 25 -8.91 -3.36 -7.05
C ARG A 25 -10.24 -4.10 -7.15
N MET A 26 -10.34 -5.30 -6.60
CA MET A 26 -11.60 -6.05 -6.56
C MET A 26 -12.63 -5.31 -5.71
N LEU A 27 -12.22 -4.82 -4.54
CA LEU A 27 -13.06 -4.07 -3.62
C LEU A 27 -13.48 -2.73 -4.23
N PHE A 28 -12.55 -2.01 -4.86
CA PHE A 28 -12.83 -0.77 -5.58
C PHE A 28 -13.89 -0.97 -6.65
N ARG A 29 -13.70 -1.96 -7.54
CA ARG A 29 -14.69 -2.29 -8.57
C ARG A 29 -16.02 -2.73 -7.98
N GLY A 30 -16.01 -3.56 -6.94
CA GLY A 30 -17.20 -4.01 -6.25
C GLY A 30 -18.00 -2.85 -5.68
N MET A 31 -17.36 -1.98 -4.89
CA MET A 31 -18.00 -0.82 -4.27
C MET A 31 -18.52 0.18 -5.30
N VAL A 32 -17.74 0.50 -6.34
CA VAL A 32 -18.20 1.38 -7.42
C VAL A 32 -19.39 0.75 -8.14
N CYS A 33 -19.35 -0.52 -8.52
CA CYS A 33 -20.49 -1.17 -9.18
C CYS A 33 -21.76 -1.21 -8.31
N ALA A 34 -21.62 -1.30 -6.99
CA ALA A 34 -22.72 -1.39 -6.05
C ALA A 34 -23.40 -0.05 -5.77
N PHE A 35 -22.58 0.97 -5.53
CA PHE A 35 -22.99 2.20 -4.87
C PHE A 35 -22.76 3.45 -5.72
N ALA A 36 -22.07 3.35 -6.87
CA ALA A 36 -22.10 4.42 -7.84
C ALA A 36 -23.53 4.53 -8.38
N ASP A 37 -24.15 5.70 -8.19
CA ASP A 37 -25.35 6.06 -8.94
C ASP A 37 -25.02 6.21 -10.43
N ARG A 38 -26.03 6.34 -11.29
CA ARG A 38 -25.84 6.54 -12.75
C ARG A 38 -24.90 7.71 -13.11
N ASN A 39 -24.62 8.63 -12.18
CA ASN A 39 -23.69 9.76 -12.31
C ASN A 39 -22.41 9.59 -11.45
N GLY A 40 -22.24 8.45 -10.80
CA GLY A 40 -21.09 8.06 -9.96
C GLY A 40 -20.83 8.87 -8.68
N GLY A 41 -21.34 10.10 -8.57
CA GLY A 41 -21.04 10.99 -7.44
C GLY A 41 -22.03 10.79 -6.31
N GLY A 42 -21.57 10.23 -5.18
CA GLY A 42 -22.41 10.02 -4.00
C GLY A 42 -21.59 9.98 -2.71
N LEU A 43 -22.23 9.53 -1.62
CA LEU A 43 -21.58 9.38 -0.31
C LEU A 43 -20.30 8.53 -0.37
N VAL A 44 -20.25 7.53 -1.26
CA VAL A 44 -19.06 6.70 -1.47
C VAL A 44 -17.87 7.53 -1.98
N THR A 45 -18.06 8.48 -2.87
CA THR A 45 -16.98 9.35 -3.37
C THR A 45 -16.44 10.24 -2.25
N LEU A 46 -17.31 10.74 -1.36
CA LEU A 46 -16.90 11.51 -0.18
C LEU A 46 -16.13 10.65 0.83
N LEU A 47 -16.60 9.43 1.10
CA LEU A 47 -15.92 8.49 2.00
C LEU A 47 -14.54 8.07 1.45
N ARG A 48 -14.37 8.01 0.14
CA ARG A 48 -13.09 7.68 -0.51
C ARG A 48 -12.09 8.84 -0.53
N LEU A 49 -12.57 10.07 -0.37
CA LEU A 49 -11.77 11.28 -0.59
C LEU A 49 -10.44 11.31 0.18
N PRO A 50 -10.37 10.93 1.47
CA PRO A 50 -9.09 10.96 2.20
C PRO A 50 -8.03 10.04 1.57
N GLY A 51 -8.42 8.80 1.24
CA GLY A 51 -7.54 7.85 0.58
C GLY A 51 -7.14 8.31 -0.82
N ASN A 52 -8.09 8.85 -1.60
CA ASN A 52 -7.83 9.28 -2.96
C ASN A 52 -6.91 10.51 -3.01
N LEU A 53 -7.09 11.47 -2.08
CA LEU A 53 -6.19 12.62 -1.99
C LEU A 53 -4.77 12.15 -1.69
N LEU A 54 -4.62 11.21 -0.75
CA LEU A 54 -3.32 10.63 -0.44
C LEU A 54 -2.74 9.90 -1.65
N HIS A 55 -3.53 9.10 -2.36
CA HIS A 55 -3.13 8.37 -3.57
C HIS A 55 -2.59 9.29 -4.65
N GLU A 56 -3.35 10.31 -5.04
CA GLU A 56 -2.95 11.25 -6.09
C GLU A 56 -1.76 12.12 -5.67
N ALA A 57 -1.72 12.53 -4.39
CA ALA A 57 -0.56 13.24 -3.84
C ALA A 57 0.70 12.36 -3.82
N SER A 58 0.54 11.06 -3.66
CA SER A 58 1.66 10.11 -3.68
C SER A 58 2.24 9.98 -5.09
N HIS A 59 1.39 9.90 -6.12
CA HIS A 59 1.84 9.99 -7.52
C HIS A 59 2.62 11.27 -7.79
N ALA A 60 2.07 12.41 -7.34
CA ALA A 60 2.71 13.71 -7.46
C ALA A 60 4.10 13.73 -6.80
N LEU A 61 4.22 13.18 -5.59
CA LEU A 61 5.50 13.05 -4.89
C LEU A 61 6.50 12.20 -5.69
N GLY A 62 6.07 11.07 -6.25
CA GLY A 62 6.93 10.22 -7.08
C GLY A 62 7.49 10.93 -8.30
N TYR A 63 6.66 11.71 -9.00
CA TYR A 63 7.11 12.53 -10.12
C TYR A 63 8.10 13.62 -9.67
N LEU A 64 7.82 14.31 -8.56
CA LEU A 64 8.71 15.34 -8.02
C LEU A 64 10.08 14.77 -7.64
N LEU A 65 10.12 13.64 -6.93
CA LEU A 65 11.37 12.99 -6.50
C LEU A 65 12.22 12.54 -7.69
N LEU A 66 11.61 12.16 -8.81
CA LEU A 66 12.32 11.75 -10.03
C LEU A 66 12.48 12.87 -11.07
N GLY A 67 12.41 14.13 -10.62
CA GLY A 67 12.84 15.26 -11.43
C GLY A 67 11.79 15.77 -12.41
N TYR A 68 10.50 15.45 -12.20
CA TYR A 68 9.40 15.93 -13.02
C TYR A 68 8.49 16.88 -12.25
N ARG A 69 7.93 17.88 -12.95
CA ARG A 69 6.86 18.71 -12.41
C ARG A 69 5.54 17.94 -12.50
N VAL A 70 4.56 18.32 -11.68
CA VAL A 70 3.19 17.81 -11.81
C VAL A 70 2.39 18.79 -12.66
N ARG A 71 1.74 18.30 -13.73
CA ARG A 71 0.96 19.18 -14.63
C ARG A 71 -0.39 19.53 -14.02
N HIS A 72 -1.09 18.53 -13.53
CA HIS A 72 -2.32 18.67 -12.76
C HIS A 72 -2.55 17.39 -11.95
N MET A 73 -3.20 17.57 -10.82
CA MET A 73 -3.65 16.53 -9.92
C MET A 73 -5.12 16.81 -9.64
N VAL A 74 -5.98 15.88 -9.99
CA VAL A 74 -7.44 16.02 -9.86
C VAL A 74 -7.93 14.90 -8.94
N PRO A 75 -8.51 15.23 -7.77
CA PRO A 75 -9.08 14.23 -6.88
C PRO A 75 -10.36 13.63 -7.49
N CYS A 76 -10.75 12.43 -7.04
CA CYS A 76 -11.91 11.70 -7.58
C CYS A 76 -13.22 12.48 -7.53
N VAL A 77 -13.41 13.38 -6.56
CA VAL A 77 -14.62 14.21 -6.43
C VAL A 77 -14.75 15.26 -7.55
N LEU A 78 -13.63 15.67 -8.17
CA LEU A 78 -13.59 16.65 -9.26
C LEU A 78 -13.37 16.00 -10.64
N ASP A 79 -13.05 14.70 -10.66
CA ASP A 79 -12.85 13.94 -11.88
C ASP A 79 -14.18 13.35 -12.38
N PRO A 80 -14.62 13.65 -13.62
CA PRO A 80 -15.81 13.03 -14.21
C PRO A 80 -15.78 11.50 -14.24
N ARG A 81 -14.58 10.89 -14.22
CA ARG A 81 -14.38 9.44 -14.16
C ARG A 81 -14.27 8.89 -12.75
N GLN A 82 -14.15 9.77 -11.75
CA GLN A 82 -14.11 9.47 -10.31
C GLN A 82 -13.02 8.47 -9.89
N SER A 83 -11.98 8.36 -10.71
CA SER A 83 -10.78 7.60 -10.40
C SER A 83 -9.73 8.46 -9.73
N GLY A 84 -9.78 9.78 -9.95
CA GLY A 84 -8.62 10.63 -9.69
C GLY A 84 -7.61 10.52 -10.83
N VAL A 85 -6.83 11.59 -11.02
CA VAL A 85 -5.80 11.65 -12.06
C VAL A 85 -4.63 12.51 -11.60
N CYS A 86 -3.43 11.96 -11.66
CA CYS A 86 -2.17 12.70 -11.53
C CYS A 86 -1.32 12.55 -12.80
N VAL A 87 -1.05 13.67 -13.48
CA VAL A 87 -0.32 13.67 -14.74
C VAL A 87 1.07 14.28 -14.58
N ARG A 88 2.08 13.53 -15.02
CA ARG A 88 3.45 13.99 -15.16
C ARG A 88 3.55 15.19 -16.10
N GLY A 89 4.23 16.24 -15.64
CA GLY A 89 4.57 17.44 -16.40
C GLY A 89 5.93 17.36 -17.07
N LYS A 90 6.53 18.53 -17.36
CA LYS A 90 7.87 18.63 -17.94
C LYS A 90 8.95 18.25 -16.91
N PRO A 91 10.06 17.64 -17.34
CA PRO A 91 11.22 17.45 -16.48
C PRO A 91 11.78 18.80 -16.03
N TRP A 92 12.26 18.87 -14.79
CA TRP A 92 13.02 20.01 -14.24
C TRP A 92 14.46 19.64 -13.87
N ALA A 93 14.75 18.34 -13.72
CA ALA A 93 16.11 17.85 -13.52
C ALA A 93 16.83 17.62 -14.87
N PRO A 94 18.17 17.73 -14.91
CA PRO A 94 18.94 17.57 -16.16
C PRO A 94 18.99 16.13 -16.67
N VAL A 95 18.85 15.15 -15.78
CA VAL A 95 18.83 13.73 -16.12
C VAL A 95 17.54 13.14 -15.60
N THR A 96 16.66 12.73 -16.51
CA THR A 96 15.36 12.16 -16.17
C THR A 96 15.04 10.95 -17.02
N LEU A 97 14.52 9.90 -16.39
CA LEU A 97 14.10 8.67 -17.07
C LEU A 97 12.58 8.54 -16.97
N PRO A 98 11.82 8.80 -18.05
CA PRO A 98 10.35 8.83 -18.02
C PRO A 98 9.73 7.55 -17.44
N TRP A 99 10.18 6.39 -17.91
CA TRP A 99 9.66 5.10 -17.48
C TRP A 99 9.94 4.81 -15.99
N LEU A 100 11.07 5.29 -15.47
CA LEU A 100 11.42 5.16 -14.05
C LEU A 100 10.55 6.07 -13.20
N ALA A 101 10.28 7.30 -13.67
CA ALA A 101 9.35 8.24 -13.05
C ALA A 101 7.93 7.67 -12.97
N ASP A 102 7.42 7.10 -14.07
CA ASP A 102 6.10 6.49 -14.11
C ASP A 102 6.04 5.24 -13.22
N GLY A 103 7.09 4.42 -13.22
CA GLY A 103 7.23 3.28 -12.33
C GLY A 103 7.24 3.68 -10.85
N ALA A 104 8.09 4.63 -10.46
CA ALA A 104 8.19 5.08 -9.08
C ALA A 104 6.90 5.75 -8.60
N ALA A 105 6.31 6.63 -9.42
CA ALA A 105 5.01 7.24 -9.12
C ALA A 105 3.95 6.17 -8.90
N ALA A 106 3.89 5.14 -9.75
CA ALA A 106 2.94 4.04 -9.59
C ALA A 106 3.14 3.21 -8.31
N LEU A 107 4.33 3.20 -7.71
CA LEU A 107 4.60 2.56 -6.41
C LEU A 107 4.34 3.48 -5.21
N MET A 108 4.37 4.80 -5.42
CA MET A 108 4.28 5.75 -4.30
C MET A 108 3.00 5.61 -3.49
N PRO A 109 1.79 5.41 -4.05
CA PRO A 109 0.60 5.23 -3.23
C PRO A 109 0.70 4.06 -2.26
N LEU A 110 1.32 2.95 -2.66
CA LEU A 110 1.57 1.82 -1.77
C LEU A 110 2.53 2.22 -0.64
N LEU A 111 3.65 2.87 -0.97
CA LEU A 111 4.67 3.26 0.01
C LEU A 111 4.18 4.35 0.97
N VAL A 112 3.70 5.46 0.43
CA VAL A 112 3.20 6.61 1.19
C VAL A 112 1.94 6.25 1.94
N GLY A 113 1.03 5.46 1.36
CA GLY A 113 -0.15 4.94 2.06
C GLY A 113 0.22 4.12 3.29
N SER A 114 1.27 3.30 3.19
CA SER A 114 1.77 2.51 4.32
C SER A 114 2.34 3.40 5.44
N VAL A 115 3.16 4.39 5.07
CA VAL A 115 3.73 5.35 6.03
C VAL A 115 2.62 6.16 6.69
N ALA A 116 1.64 6.63 5.92
CA ALA A 116 0.52 7.39 6.43
C ALA A 116 -0.32 6.58 7.44
N LEU A 117 -0.55 5.29 7.17
CA LEU A 117 -1.29 4.43 8.10
C LEU A 117 -0.59 4.23 9.43
N VAL A 118 0.73 4.03 9.40
CA VAL A 118 1.55 3.96 10.61
C VAL A 118 1.50 5.29 11.37
N ALA A 119 1.68 6.41 10.67
CA ALA A 119 1.66 7.74 11.26
C ALA A 119 0.30 8.07 11.91
N VAL A 120 -0.80 7.75 11.22
CA VAL A 120 -2.17 7.92 11.75
C VAL A 120 -2.40 6.99 12.95
N GLY A 121 -1.96 5.73 12.89
CA GLY A 121 -2.06 4.79 14.01
C GLY A 121 -1.34 5.29 15.26
N HIS A 122 -0.15 5.87 15.10
CA HIS A 122 0.58 6.52 16.19
C HIS A 122 -0.12 7.78 16.71
N TRP A 123 -0.56 8.65 15.79
CA TRP A 123 -1.23 9.90 16.16
C TRP A 123 -2.54 9.68 16.93
N LEU A 124 -3.28 8.63 16.59
CA LEU A 124 -4.52 8.24 17.26
C LEU A 124 -4.29 7.40 18.53
N GLY A 125 -3.03 7.08 18.88
CA GLY A 125 -2.69 6.25 20.04
C GLY A 125 -3.16 4.80 19.93
N ILE A 126 -3.31 4.29 18.70
CA ILE A 126 -3.70 2.90 18.41
C ILE A 126 -2.45 2.00 18.29
N MET A 127 -1.37 2.54 17.75
CA MET A 127 -0.09 1.86 17.61
C MET A 127 0.95 2.48 18.55
N ASP A 128 1.54 1.68 19.43
CA ASP A 128 2.72 2.07 20.20
C ASP A 128 3.99 1.95 19.34
N HIS A 129 4.96 2.86 19.54
CA HIS A 129 6.22 2.93 18.77
C HIS A 129 7.04 1.61 18.79
N ASN A 130 6.78 0.75 19.76
CA ASN A 130 7.53 -0.49 20.00
C ASN A 130 6.75 -1.77 19.62
N SER A 131 5.46 -1.67 19.32
CA SER A 131 4.56 -2.85 19.17
C SER A 131 4.52 -3.42 17.74
N ALA A 132 5.13 -2.73 16.77
CA ALA A 132 5.23 -3.19 15.39
C ALA A 132 6.38 -4.19 15.13
N ALA A 133 7.10 -4.61 16.18
CA ALA A 133 8.15 -5.63 16.08
C ALA A 133 7.77 -6.86 16.94
N PRO A 134 7.31 -7.97 16.33
CA PRO A 134 7.31 -9.26 17.00
C PRO A 134 8.75 -9.72 17.15
N GLY A 135 9.01 -10.41 18.27
CA GLY A 135 10.32 -10.88 18.66
C GLY A 135 11.10 -11.55 17.53
N ALA A 136 12.38 -11.20 17.50
CA ALA A 136 13.46 -11.89 16.81
C ALA A 136 13.67 -13.31 17.39
N SER A 137 12.62 -14.14 17.49
CA SER A 137 12.78 -15.58 17.68
C SER A 137 13.01 -16.17 16.30
N GLY A 138 14.25 -16.59 16.04
CA GLY A 138 14.78 -17.08 14.76
C GLY A 138 14.16 -18.39 14.23
N GLU A 139 12.84 -18.50 14.29
CA GLU A 139 12.09 -19.55 13.61
C GLU A 139 11.60 -19.01 12.27
N ASN A 140 11.76 -19.82 11.21
CA ASN A 140 11.21 -19.59 9.87
C ASN A 140 9.67 -19.67 9.88
N VAL A 141 9.02 -18.83 10.67
CA VAL A 141 7.57 -18.67 10.63
C VAL A 141 7.25 -18.00 9.31
N CYS A 142 6.44 -18.67 8.47
CA CYS A 142 5.92 -18.10 7.25
C CYS A 142 5.42 -16.67 7.54
N MET A 143 5.99 -15.66 6.87
CA MET A 143 5.70 -14.24 7.08
C MET A 143 4.18 -13.95 7.10
N LEU A 144 3.40 -14.75 6.35
CA LEU A 144 1.95 -14.72 6.33
C LEU A 144 1.29 -15.11 7.67
N ARG A 145 1.81 -16.15 8.35
CA ARG A 145 1.33 -16.58 9.67
C ARG A 145 1.72 -15.57 10.75
N ALA A 146 2.92 -14.98 10.65
CA ALA A 146 3.34 -13.91 11.54
C ALA A 146 2.45 -12.66 11.37
N ALA A 147 2.19 -12.26 10.12
CA ALA A 147 1.26 -11.19 9.81
C ALA A 147 -0.16 -11.48 10.32
N GLN A 148 -0.67 -12.70 10.13
CA GLN A 148 -1.98 -13.11 10.66
C GLN A 148 -2.04 -12.97 12.19
N GLY A 149 -1.02 -13.45 12.90
CA GLY A 149 -0.93 -13.34 14.35
C GLY A 149 -0.94 -11.89 14.83
N GLN A 150 -0.13 -11.03 14.18
CA GLN A 150 -0.09 -9.59 14.49
C GLN A 150 -1.43 -8.90 14.26
N ILE A 151 -2.13 -9.23 13.19
CA ILE A 151 -3.42 -8.59 12.86
C ILE A 151 -4.48 -8.98 13.87
N LEU A 152 -4.55 -10.27 14.25
CA LEU A 152 -5.48 -10.72 15.28
C LEU A 152 -5.19 -10.08 16.64
N LEU A 153 -3.90 -9.93 16.99
CA LEU A 153 -3.50 -9.22 18.19
C LEU A 153 -3.90 -7.75 18.14
N LEU A 154 -3.66 -7.07 17.02
CA LEU A 154 -4.02 -5.68 16.83
C LEU A 154 -5.54 -5.47 16.93
N LEU A 155 -6.33 -6.31 16.25
CA LEU A 155 -7.80 -6.24 16.34
C LEU A 155 -8.31 -6.50 17.76
N LYS A 156 -7.67 -7.42 18.50
CA LYS A 156 -8.02 -7.70 19.91
C LYS A 156 -7.60 -6.57 20.85
N SER A 157 -6.56 -5.81 20.51
CA SER A 157 -6.09 -4.68 21.32
C SER A 157 -6.83 -3.38 21.04
N LEU A 158 -7.71 -3.34 20.03
CA LEU A 158 -8.53 -2.16 19.75
C LEU A 158 -9.56 -1.94 20.86
N ASP A 159 -9.61 -0.72 21.40
CA ASP A 159 -10.65 -0.29 22.33
C ASP A 159 -11.87 0.18 21.55
N TRP A 160 -12.90 -0.66 21.48
CA TRP A 160 -14.14 -0.40 20.74
C TRP A 160 -15.01 0.72 21.37
N HIS A 161 -14.67 1.22 22.56
CA HIS A 161 -15.39 2.33 23.18
C HIS A 161 -14.82 3.69 22.75
N ARG A 162 -13.65 3.70 22.09
CA ARG A 162 -12.94 4.91 21.66
C ARG A 162 -13.28 5.25 20.21
N TRP A 163 -13.64 6.51 19.96
CA TRP A 163 -13.90 7.01 18.61
C TRP A 163 -12.65 6.92 17.71
N GLN A 164 -11.45 7.00 18.30
CA GLN A 164 -10.16 6.90 17.61
C GLN A 164 -10.02 5.56 16.86
N THR A 165 -10.54 4.48 17.43
CA THR A 165 -10.57 3.15 16.79
C THR A 165 -11.33 3.19 15.48
N TYR A 166 -12.52 3.80 15.47
CA TYR A 166 -13.35 3.93 14.27
C TYR A 166 -12.73 4.87 13.24
N ALA A 167 -12.15 5.99 13.68
CA ALA A 167 -11.43 6.91 12.80
C ALA A 167 -10.21 6.21 12.13
N PHE A 168 -9.45 5.43 12.90
CA PHE A 168 -8.33 4.64 12.38
C PHE A 168 -8.80 3.60 11.37
N LEU A 169 -9.83 2.81 11.70
CA LEU A 169 -10.37 1.77 10.81
C LEU A 169 -10.93 2.38 9.51
N TYR A 170 -11.59 3.53 9.58
CA TYR A 170 -12.06 4.27 8.42
C TYR A 170 -10.89 4.73 7.53
N LEU A 171 -9.86 5.33 8.12
CA LEU A 171 -8.67 5.75 7.36
C LEU A 171 -7.91 4.54 6.79
N ALA A 172 -7.82 3.45 7.54
CA ALA A 172 -7.21 2.20 7.08
C ALA A 172 -7.95 1.56 5.92
N ALA A 173 -9.28 1.53 5.98
CA ALA A 173 -10.11 1.06 4.88
C ALA A 173 -9.99 1.95 3.64
N THR A 174 -10.06 3.28 3.81
CA THR A 174 -10.06 4.23 2.68
C THR A 174 -8.68 4.33 2.03
N ILE A 175 -7.60 4.42 2.81
CA ILE A 175 -6.24 4.38 2.27
C ILE A 175 -5.97 3.02 1.62
N GLY A 176 -6.32 1.90 2.28
CA GLY A 176 -6.13 0.56 1.72
C GLY A 176 -6.89 0.34 0.40
N ALA A 177 -8.13 0.81 0.31
CA ALA A 177 -8.95 0.73 -0.91
C ALA A 177 -8.42 1.61 -2.05
N GLU A 178 -7.76 2.73 -1.72
CA GLU A 178 -7.18 3.63 -2.72
C GLU A 178 -5.75 3.27 -3.09
N VAL A 179 -5.07 2.38 -2.35
CA VAL A 179 -3.82 1.73 -2.82
C VAL A 179 -4.04 0.94 -4.12
N SER A 180 -5.29 0.67 -4.51
CA SER A 180 -5.67 0.06 -5.79
C SER A 180 -5.08 0.84 -6.97
N PRO A 181 -4.13 0.25 -7.72
CA PRO A 181 -3.62 0.89 -8.92
C PRO A 181 -4.71 0.93 -9.99
N SER A 182 -4.83 2.08 -10.69
CA SER A 182 -5.55 2.15 -11.95
C SER A 182 -4.98 1.14 -12.98
N GLN A 183 -5.64 0.91 -14.11
CA GLN A 183 -5.04 0.07 -15.17
C GLN A 183 -3.68 0.61 -15.62
N THR A 184 -3.54 1.93 -15.67
CA THR A 184 -2.29 2.61 -15.97
C THR A 184 -1.27 2.35 -14.87
N ASP A 185 -1.65 2.54 -13.61
CA ASP A 185 -0.75 2.35 -12.48
C ASP A 185 -0.29 0.89 -12.39
N LEU A 186 -1.15 -0.10 -12.61
CA LEU A 186 -0.77 -1.51 -12.59
C LEU A 186 0.28 -1.82 -13.67
N ARG A 187 0.11 -1.24 -14.87
CA ARG A 187 1.03 -1.43 -16.00
C ARG A 187 2.44 -0.94 -15.66
N TYR A 188 2.58 0.10 -14.85
CA TYR A 188 3.87 0.66 -14.45
C TYR A 188 4.38 0.11 -13.11
N ALA A 189 3.49 -0.17 -12.16
CA ALA A 189 3.80 -0.65 -10.81
C ALA A 189 4.35 -2.07 -10.82
N VAL A 190 3.77 -3.00 -11.60
CA VAL A 190 4.26 -4.40 -11.63
C VAL A 190 5.72 -4.49 -12.10
N PRO A 191 6.11 -3.94 -13.26
CA PRO A 191 7.51 -3.98 -13.67
C PRO A 191 8.41 -3.16 -12.73
N ALA A 192 7.91 -2.07 -12.14
CA ALA A 192 8.69 -1.30 -11.15
C ALA A 192 8.92 -2.10 -9.86
N LEU A 193 7.93 -2.82 -9.34
CA LEU A 193 8.06 -3.71 -8.18
C LEU A 193 9.07 -4.81 -8.44
N LEU A 194 8.99 -5.46 -9.60
CA LEU A 194 9.93 -6.50 -10.00
C LEU A 194 11.35 -5.94 -10.13
N GLY A 195 11.49 -4.80 -10.80
CA GLY A 195 12.77 -4.10 -10.93
C GLY A 195 13.37 -3.70 -9.59
N LEU A 196 12.55 -3.20 -8.66
CA LEU A 196 12.96 -2.86 -7.31
C LEU A 196 13.41 -4.10 -6.53
N ALA A 197 12.63 -5.19 -6.58
CA ALA A 197 12.96 -6.45 -5.91
C ALA A 197 14.29 -7.03 -6.41
N VAL A 198 14.49 -7.07 -7.74
CA VAL A 198 15.75 -7.52 -8.35
C VAL A 198 16.89 -6.58 -8.00
N GLY A 199 16.68 -5.26 -8.06
CA GLY A 199 17.70 -4.26 -7.72
C GLY A 199 18.18 -4.38 -6.27
N ILE A 200 17.24 -4.57 -5.33
CA ILE A 200 17.56 -4.82 -3.91
C ILE A 200 18.36 -6.12 -3.77
N LEU A 201 17.93 -7.21 -4.41
CA LEU A 201 18.62 -8.49 -4.33
C LEU A 201 20.07 -8.39 -4.87
N VAL A 202 20.25 -7.75 -6.03
CA VAL A 202 21.56 -7.53 -6.64
C VAL A 202 22.43 -6.65 -5.75
N ALA A 203 21.88 -5.56 -5.20
CA ALA A 203 22.62 -4.69 -4.29
C ALA A 203 23.07 -5.44 -3.03
N LEU A 204 22.20 -6.24 -2.42
CA LEU A 204 22.55 -7.06 -1.25
C LEU A 204 23.65 -8.07 -1.57
N ILE A 205 23.58 -8.75 -2.72
CA ILE A 205 24.61 -9.69 -3.16
C ILE A 205 25.94 -8.97 -3.44
N ALA A 206 25.92 -7.86 -4.16
CA ALA A 206 27.11 -7.09 -4.50
C ALA A 206 27.83 -6.58 -3.23
N VAL A 207 27.04 -6.08 -2.28
CA VAL A 207 27.54 -5.59 -1.00
C VAL A 207 28.18 -6.71 -0.17
N GLN A 208 27.67 -7.95 -0.23
CA GLN A 208 28.30 -9.11 0.43
C GLN A 208 29.67 -9.50 -0.15
N GLN A 209 29.95 -9.13 -1.41
CA GLN A 209 31.26 -9.39 -2.03
C GLN A 209 32.33 -8.38 -1.59
N LEU A 210 31.95 -7.28 -0.93
CA LEU A 210 32.88 -6.27 -0.44
C LEU A 210 33.54 -6.74 0.87
N THR A 211 34.82 -7.07 0.81
CA THR A 211 35.62 -7.43 1.99
C THR A 211 35.81 -6.23 2.92
N GLY A 212 35.76 -6.47 4.24
CA GLY A 212 36.00 -5.42 5.26
C GLY A 212 34.75 -4.69 5.79
N LEU A 213 33.57 -4.85 5.17
CA LEU A 213 32.34 -4.19 5.63
C LEU A 213 31.47 -5.05 6.57
N GLY A 214 31.89 -6.27 6.90
CA GLY A 214 31.06 -7.27 7.59
C GLY A 214 30.23 -6.79 8.79
N PRO A 215 30.76 -5.94 9.71
CA PRO A 215 29.94 -5.36 10.79
C PRO A 215 28.87 -4.38 10.29
N MET A 216 29.19 -3.50 9.34
CA MET A 216 28.22 -2.57 8.73
C MET A 216 27.16 -3.33 7.93
N LEU A 217 27.54 -4.42 7.25
CA LEU A 217 26.60 -5.26 6.49
C LEU A 217 25.59 -5.94 7.40
N ARG A 218 26.03 -6.42 8.57
CA ARG A 218 25.14 -7.02 9.56
C ARG A 218 24.18 -5.99 10.15
N ALA A 219 24.67 -4.83 10.54
CA ALA A 219 23.83 -3.73 11.01
C ALA A 219 22.80 -3.29 9.94
N GLY A 220 23.21 -3.27 8.68
CA GLY A 220 22.34 -2.99 7.54
C GLY A 220 21.28 -4.08 7.31
N ASP A 221 21.65 -5.36 7.37
CA ASP A 221 20.73 -6.50 7.21
C ASP A 221 19.69 -6.51 8.35
N ASP A 222 20.11 -6.31 9.60
CA ASP A 222 19.22 -6.24 10.76
C ASP A 222 18.23 -5.07 10.65
N TRP A 223 18.71 -3.89 10.23
CA TRP A 223 17.87 -2.73 10.01
C TRP A 223 16.86 -2.96 8.88
N LEU A 224 17.30 -3.50 7.75
CA LEU A 224 16.42 -3.83 6.62
C LEU A 224 15.38 -4.87 6.98
N LEU A 225 15.76 -5.90 7.73
CA LEU A 225 14.87 -6.94 8.22
C LEU A 225 13.79 -6.36 9.13
N LEU A 226 14.17 -5.45 10.05
CA LEU A 226 13.23 -4.72 10.89
C LEU A 226 12.22 -3.91 10.05
N GLN A 227 12.68 -3.19 9.03
CA GLN A 227 11.77 -2.44 8.15
C GLN A 227 10.86 -3.37 7.34
N ALA A 228 11.38 -4.49 6.83
CA ALA A 228 10.60 -5.49 6.11
C ALA A 228 9.46 -6.06 6.97
N HIS A 229 9.73 -6.36 8.25
CA HIS A 229 8.71 -6.81 9.19
C HIS A 229 7.64 -5.75 9.45
N ARG A 230 8.04 -4.50 9.67
CA ARG A 230 7.10 -3.38 9.86
C ARG A 230 6.20 -3.20 8.64
N LEU A 231 6.79 -3.19 7.45
CA LEU A 231 6.06 -3.05 6.20
C LEU A 231 5.08 -4.21 5.99
N SER A 232 5.52 -5.45 6.22
CA SER A 232 4.66 -6.63 6.16
C SER A 232 3.50 -6.58 7.15
N ALA A 233 3.72 -6.06 8.36
CA ALA A 233 2.66 -5.94 9.36
C ALA A 233 1.57 -4.96 8.91
N VAL A 234 1.98 -3.79 8.38
CA VAL A 234 1.07 -2.76 7.87
C VAL A 234 0.30 -3.27 6.66
N TRP A 235 1.01 -3.90 5.72
CA TRP A 235 0.42 -4.50 4.53
C TRP A 235 -0.53 -5.64 4.86
N GLY A 236 -0.15 -6.51 5.80
CA GLY A 236 -1.02 -7.55 6.32
C GLY A 236 -2.32 -6.98 6.90
N LEU A 237 -2.23 -5.96 7.76
CA LEU A 237 -3.39 -5.31 8.35
C LEU A 237 -4.30 -4.71 7.29
N ALA A 238 -3.74 -3.93 6.36
CA ALA A 238 -4.50 -3.36 5.25
C ALA A 238 -5.21 -4.46 4.44
N LEU A 239 -4.52 -5.58 4.15
CA LEU A 239 -5.08 -6.70 3.41
C LEU A 239 -6.26 -7.33 4.16
N VAL A 240 -6.14 -7.58 5.46
CA VAL A 240 -7.23 -8.16 6.26
C VAL A 240 -8.42 -7.22 6.36
N LEU A 241 -8.19 -5.92 6.57
CA LEU A 241 -9.28 -4.95 6.58
C LEU A 241 -10.00 -4.91 5.23
N MET A 242 -9.26 -4.90 4.13
CA MET A 242 -9.86 -4.96 2.79
C MET A 242 -10.59 -6.27 2.53
N LEU A 243 -10.07 -7.42 2.97
CA LEU A 243 -10.75 -8.71 2.84
C LEU A 243 -12.03 -8.74 3.67
N ALA A 244 -12.01 -8.21 4.90
CA ALA A 244 -13.19 -8.10 5.75
C ALA A 244 -14.23 -7.17 5.12
N THR A 245 -13.82 -6.00 4.62
CA THR A 245 -14.69 -5.09 3.88
C THR A 245 -15.22 -5.75 2.61
N ALA A 246 -14.41 -6.50 1.85
CA ALA A 246 -14.84 -7.21 0.65
C ALA A 246 -15.87 -8.31 0.97
N ALA A 247 -15.65 -9.06 2.06
CA ALA A 247 -16.55 -10.11 2.52
C ALA A 247 -17.95 -9.58 2.88
N VAL A 248 -18.06 -8.32 3.31
CA VAL A 248 -19.34 -7.66 3.58
C VAL A 248 -19.88 -6.94 2.34
N ALA A 249 -19.04 -6.17 1.66
CA ALA A 249 -19.45 -5.32 0.55
C ALA A 249 -19.83 -6.13 -0.70
N LEU A 250 -19.10 -7.19 -1.05
CA LEU A 250 -19.37 -7.95 -2.28
C LEU A 250 -20.72 -8.70 -2.25
N PRO A 251 -21.13 -9.38 -1.15
CA PRO A 251 -22.47 -9.96 -1.08
C PRO A 251 -23.57 -8.90 -1.16
N VAL A 252 -23.41 -7.77 -0.46
CA VAL A 252 -24.37 -6.65 -0.52
C VAL A 252 -24.48 -6.11 -1.95
N THR A 253 -23.33 -5.92 -2.61
CA THR A 253 -23.26 -5.50 -4.01
C THR A 253 -24.01 -6.46 -4.93
N PHE A 254 -23.77 -7.77 -4.75
CA PHE A 254 -24.41 -8.81 -5.53
C PHE A 254 -25.93 -8.78 -5.37
N VAL A 255 -26.42 -8.68 -4.13
CA VAL A 255 -27.86 -8.56 -3.81
C VAL A 255 -28.47 -7.30 -4.42
N ILE A 256 -27.81 -6.14 -4.30
CA ILE A 256 -28.29 -4.89 -4.92
C ILE A 256 -28.38 -5.05 -6.45
N HIS A 257 -27.38 -5.69 -7.06
CA HIS A 257 -27.33 -5.86 -8.51
C HIS A 257 -28.37 -6.87 -9.02
N THR A 258 -28.70 -7.92 -8.25
CA THR A 258 -29.75 -8.87 -8.63
C THR A 258 -31.15 -8.27 -8.49
N ILE A 259 -31.35 -7.34 -7.54
CA ILE A 259 -32.64 -6.67 -7.33
C ILE A 259 -32.83 -5.48 -8.29
N ARG A 260 -31.75 -4.79 -8.71
CA ARG A 260 -31.86 -3.67 -9.66
C ARG A 260 -32.32 -4.21 -11.04
N PRO A 261 -33.46 -3.76 -11.58
CA PRO A 261 -33.90 -4.20 -12.90
C PRO A 261 -32.87 -3.79 -13.94
N ARG A 262 -32.41 -4.77 -14.73
CA ARG A 262 -31.57 -4.52 -15.91
C ARG A 262 -32.39 -3.65 -16.87
N ARG A 263 -32.07 -2.36 -16.93
CA ARG A 263 -32.61 -1.40 -17.90
C ARG A 263 -31.56 -1.09 -18.95
#